data_AF-A0A067BK63-F1
#
_entry.id   AF-A0A067BK63-F1
#
_cell.length_a   1.000
_cell.length_b   1.000
_cell.length_c   1.000
_cell.angle_alpha   90.00
_cell.angle_beta   90.00
_cell.angle_gamma   90.00
#
_symmetry.space_group_name_H-M   'P 1'
#
loop_
_entity.id
_entity.type
_entity.pdbx_description
1 polymer ?
#
loop_
_entity_poly.entity_id
_entity_poly.type
_entity_poly.pdbx_seq_one_letter_code
_entity_poly.pdbx_strand_id
1 'polypeptide(L)'
;MDGTYVAPLKNASCDDLDADTGVGMAYEAYIGNDGDWEGNAKANWTSALRSVQNATRLLFDPEMNNIMAVKFWKTRAVERYNGPWGKAYANKVVILNNELDPVCPLHSAQHVRDLMGPMHSVLITRDGYGHGAAVSQPSACLQRILVDLYSNGSYPINDARCGVDHGPFDAPTLPTTLLDAMTRLATMRIKK
;
A
#
# COMPACT_ATOMS: atom_id res chain seq x y z
N MET A 1 13.19 -23.68 -24.55
CA MET A 1 13.38 -23.53 -23.09
C MET A 1 12.34 -24.40 -22.42
N ASP A 2 12.83 -25.49 -21.86
CA ASP A 2 12.14 -26.72 -21.49
C ASP A 2 11.71 -26.70 -20.00
N GLY A 3 11.62 -25.50 -19.41
CA GLY A 3 11.08 -25.28 -18.08
C GLY A 3 11.94 -25.82 -16.92
N THR A 4 13.17 -26.26 -17.18
CA THR A 4 14.04 -26.97 -16.23
C THR A 4 15.11 -26.10 -15.59
N TYR A 5 15.07 -24.76 -15.75
CA TYR A 5 16.04 -23.90 -15.07
C TYR A 5 15.73 -23.87 -13.57
N VAL A 6 16.58 -24.52 -12.79
CA VAL A 6 16.62 -24.43 -11.34
C VAL A 6 17.83 -23.59 -10.98
N ALA A 7 17.58 -22.38 -10.46
CA ALA A 7 18.66 -21.56 -9.92
C ALA A 7 19.27 -22.28 -8.70
N PRO A 8 20.60 -22.27 -8.54
CA PRO A 8 21.24 -22.81 -7.34
C PRO A 8 20.77 -22.02 -6.10
N LEU A 9 20.51 -22.73 -4.99
CA LEU A 9 20.00 -22.19 -3.72
C LEU A 9 20.84 -21.02 -3.17
N LYS A 10 22.12 -20.99 -3.51
CA LYS A 10 23.04 -19.87 -3.32
C LYS A 10 23.97 -19.82 -4.53
N ASN A 11 24.05 -18.68 -5.18
CA ASN A 11 25.18 -18.38 -6.05
C ASN A 11 26.41 -18.16 -5.15
N ALA A 12 27.57 -18.76 -5.47
CA ALA A 12 28.81 -18.53 -4.74
C ALA A 12 29.21 -17.03 -4.69
N SER A 13 28.67 -16.22 -5.59
CA SER A 13 28.77 -14.75 -5.56
C SER A 13 28.05 -14.08 -4.38
N CYS A 14 27.16 -14.79 -3.67
CA CYS A 14 26.37 -14.24 -2.58
C CYS A 14 27.00 -14.44 -1.20
N ASP A 15 28.05 -15.25 -1.07
CA ASP A 15 28.70 -15.53 0.21
C ASP A 15 29.55 -14.37 0.74
N ASP A 16 29.82 -13.34 -0.11
CA ASP A 16 30.57 -12.12 0.24
C ASP A 16 29.69 -10.85 0.35
N LEU A 17 28.35 -10.98 0.26
CA LEU A 17 27.42 -9.84 0.23
C LEU A 17 26.90 -9.40 1.62
N ASP A 18 27.69 -9.61 2.68
CA ASP A 18 27.32 -9.19 4.04
C ASP A 18 27.42 -7.68 4.26
N ALA A 19 28.12 -6.96 3.37
CA ALA A 19 28.16 -5.50 3.36
C ALA A 19 27.19 -4.96 2.30
N ASP A 20 26.34 -4.00 2.69
CA ASP A 20 25.50 -3.26 1.73
C ASP A 20 26.40 -2.43 0.80
N THR A 21 26.73 -3.00 -0.36
CA THR A 21 27.45 -2.31 -1.44
C THR A 21 26.52 -1.49 -2.32
N GLY A 22 25.21 -1.51 -2.05
CA GLY A 22 24.19 -0.87 -2.86
C GLY A 22 24.12 0.64 -2.64
N VAL A 23 24.81 1.19 -1.64
CA VAL A 23 24.78 2.63 -1.26
C VAL A 23 23.35 3.19 -1.17
N GLY A 24 22.38 2.36 -0.77
CA GLY A 24 20.95 2.71 -0.71
C GLY A 24 20.19 2.65 -2.04
N MET A 25 20.84 2.26 -3.15
CA MET A 25 20.28 2.26 -4.51
C MET A 25 19.48 0.99 -4.87
N ALA A 26 19.14 0.17 -3.87
CA ALA A 26 18.38 -1.05 -4.10
C ALA A 26 16.99 -0.73 -4.70
N TYR A 27 16.40 0.40 -4.31
CA TYR A 27 15.08 0.83 -4.77
C TYR A 27 15.04 1.03 -6.30
N GLU A 28 16.03 1.70 -6.87
CA GLU A 28 16.14 1.91 -8.31
C GLU A 28 16.33 0.60 -9.06
N ALA A 29 17.11 -0.34 -8.50
CA ALA A 29 17.26 -1.65 -9.11
C ALA A 29 15.93 -2.40 -9.18
N TYR A 30 15.09 -2.34 -8.13
CA TYR A 30 13.76 -2.94 -8.14
C TYR A 30 12.83 -2.26 -9.16
N ILE A 31 12.72 -0.92 -9.14
CA ILE A 31 11.88 -0.20 -10.12
C ILE A 31 12.33 -0.52 -11.55
N GLY A 32 13.64 -0.46 -11.82
CA GLY A 32 14.19 -0.71 -13.15
C GLY A 32 13.90 -2.13 -13.64
N ASN A 33 13.95 -3.12 -12.75
CA ASN A 33 13.71 -4.51 -13.08
C ASN A 33 12.21 -4.88 -13.21
N ASP A 34 11.33 -4.19 -12.48
CA ASP A 34 9.88 -4.46 -12.47
C ASP A 34 9.08 -3.56 -13.41
N GLY A 35 9.68 -2.48 -13.93
CA GLY A 35 9.07 -1.56 -14.88
C GLY A 35 8.78 -2.20 -16.25
N ASP A 36 7.66 -1.84 -16.89
CA ASP A 36 7.33 -2.29 -18.25
C ASP A 36 8.00 -1.40 -19.31
N TRP A 37 9.22 -1.74 -19.71
CA TRP A 37 9.98 -0.96 -20.69
C TRP A 37 9.36 -1.01 -22.09
N GLU A 38 8.78 -2.15 -22.50
CA GLU A 38 8.20 -2.32 -23.83
C GLU A 38 6.94 -1.48 -23.96
N GLY A 39 6.05 -1.55 -22.96
CA GLY A 39 4.86 -0.71 -22.88
C GLY A 39 5.18 0.78 -22.82
N ASN A 40 6.31 1.15 -22.20
CA ASN A 40 6.76 2.54 -22.06
C ASN A 40 7.79 2.99 -23.11
N ALA A 41 8.12 2.18 -24.11
CA ALA A 41 9.18 2.50 -25.08
C ALA A 41 8.92 3.79 -25.88
N LYS A 42 7.65 4.17 -26.01
CA LYS A 42 7.19 5.40 -26.70
C LYS A 42 6.80 6.53 -25.74
N ALA A 43 7.05 6.37 -24.43
CA ALA A 43 6.67 7.35 -23.43
C ALA A 43 7.39 8.70 -23.69
N ASN A 44 6.61 9.79 -23.70
CA ASN A 44 7.15 11.14 -23.81
C ASN A 44 7.46 11.70 -22.42
N TRP A 45 8.69 11.47 -21.96
CA TRP A 45 9.18 11.92 -20.65
C TRP A 45 9.02 13.41 -20.41
N THR A 46 9.23 14.26 -21.42
CA THR A 46 9.06 15.72 -21.29
C THR A 46 7.59 16.08 -21.07
N SER A 47 6.67 15.39 -21.74
CA SER A 47 5.24 15.57 -21.50
C SER A 47 4.84 15.08 -20.11
N ALA A 48 5.35 13.92 -19.67
CA ALA A 48 5.08 13.37 -18.35
C ALA A 48 5.54 14.32 -17.24
N LEU A 49 6.78 14.82 -17.32
CA LEU A 49 7.32 15.82 -16.38
C LEU A 49 6.42 17.07 -16.32
N ARG A 50 6.01 17.63 -17.47
CA ARG A 50 5.11 18.80 -17.51
C ARG A 50 3.74 18.51 -16.90
N SER A 51 3.18 17.33 -17.13
CA SER A 51 1.91 16.92 -16.51
C SER A 51 2.03 16.86 -14.99
N VAL A 52 3.11 16.29 -14.46
CA VAL A 52 3.35 16.23 -13.01
C VAL A 52 3.56 17.64 -12.43
N GLN A 53 4.34 18.51 -13.09
CA GLN A 53 4.50 19.92 -12.68
C GLN A 53 3.18 20.70 -12.65
N ASN A 54 2.28 20.42 -13.59
CA ASN A 54 0.97 21.06 -13.65
C ASN A 54 -0.01 20.51 -12.60
N ALA A 55 0.08 19.21 -12.28
CA ALA A 55 -0.76 18.57 -11.28
C ALA A 55 -0.41 19.03 -9.85
N THR A 56 0.88 19.19 -9.55
CA THR A 56 1.35 19.70 -8.26
C THR A 56 2.65 20.47 -8.42
N ARG A 57 2.66 21.71 -7.92
CA ARG A 57 3.86 22.56 -7.92
C ARG A 57 4.75 22.36 -6.68
N LEU A 58 4.24 21.66 -5.67
CA LEU A 58 4.89 21.52 -4.35
C LEU A 58 5.47 20.12 -4.11
N LEU A 59 4.91 19.08 -4.74
CA LEU A 59 5.27 17.67 -4.49
C LEU A 59 6.06 17.07 -5.66
N PHE A 60 6.80 17.88 -6.42
CA PHE A 60 7.37 17.48 -7.70
C PHE A 60 8.50 16.43 -7.63
N ASP A 61 9.00 16.02 -6.46
CA ASP A 61 10.42 15.64 -6.39
C ASP A 61 10.76 14.17 -6.07
N PRO A 62 10.25 13.50 -5.01
CA PRO A 62 10.87 12.24 -4.58
C PRO A 62 10.72 11.10 -5.59
N GLU A 63 9.49 10.83 -6.05
CA GLU A 63 9.24 9.66 -6.88
C GLU A 63 9.74 9.83 -8.32
N MET A 64 9.70 11.06 -8.84
CA MET A 64 10.20 11.36 -10.18
C MET A 64 11.72 11.16 -10.27
N ASN A 65 12.47 11.48 -9.20
CA ASN A 65 13.91 11.22 -9.16
C ASN A 65 14.22 9.72 -9.32
N ASN A 66 13.49 8.87 -8.61
CA ASN A 66 13.65 7.42 -8.67
C ASN A 66 13.33 6.87 -10.09
N ILE A 67 12.23 7.34 -10.68
CA ILE A 67 11.82 6.93 -12.03
C ILE A 67 12.81 7.43 -13.09
N MET A 68 13.32 8.66 -12.95
CA MET A 68 14.31 9.22 -13.88
C MET A 68 15.65 8.49 -13.81
N ALA A 69 16.07 8.04 -12.63
CA ALA A 69 17.29 7.25 -12.44
C ALA A 69 17.28 5.95 -13.25
N VAL A 70 16.10 5.33 -13.42
CA VAL A 70 15.94 4.06 -14.14
C VAL A 70 15.48 4.23 -15.59
N LYS A 71 15.37 5.46 -16.11
CA LYS A 71 14.89 5.74 -17.48
C LYS A 71 15.63 4.95 -18.57
N PHE A 72 16.92 4.72 -18.38
CA PHE A 72 17.78 4.02 -19.32
C PHE A 72 18.10 2.59 -18.87
N TRP A 73 17.40 2.08 -17.86
CA TRP A 73 17.55 0.72 -17.38
C TRP A 73 17.13 -0.27 -18.48
N LYS A 74 18.03 -1.21 -18.80
CA LYS A 74 17.82 -2.22 -19.85
C LYS A 74 17.85 -3.65 -19.32
N THR A 75 18.21 -3.82 -18.05
CA THR A 75 18.27 -5.12 -17.41
C THR A 75 16.85 -5.59 -17.12
N ARG A 76 16.55 -6.82 -17.50
CA ARG A 76 15.27 -7.48 -17.23
C ARG A 76 15.51 -8.58 -16.22
N ALA A 77 14.81 -8.52 -15.08
CA ALA A 77 14.84 -9.62 -14.12
C ALA A 77 14.23 -10.89 -14.74
N VAL A 78 14.90 -12.01 -14.49
CA VAL A 78 14.45 -13.35 -14.91
C VAL A 78 13.18 -13.79 -14.20
N GLU A 79 12.98 -13.35 -12.97
CA GLU A 79 11.86 -13.75 -12.09
C GLU A 79 10.66 -12.78 -12.13
N ARG A 80 10.65 -11.81 -13.05
CA ARG A 80 9.56 -10.83 -13.12
C ARG A 80 8.21 -11.51 -13.40
N TYR A 81 7.28 -11.38 -12.47
CA TYR A 81 5.91 -11.82 -12.63
C TYR A 81 5.03 -10.71 -13.20
N ASN A 82 4.50 -10.90 -14.40
CA ASN A 82 3.56 -9.97 -15.04
C ASN A 82 2.13 -10.52 -15.12
N GLY A 83 1.87 -11.64 -14.45
CA GLY A 83 0.59 -12.34 -14.45
C GLY A 83 0.69 -13.79 -14.96
N PRO A 84 -0.47 -14.48 -15.08
CA PRO A 84 -1.82 -13.98 -14.84
C PRO A 84 -2.11 -13.73 -13.35
N TRP A 85 -2.79 -12.63 -13.03
CA TRP A 85 -3.11 -12.25 -11.64
C TRP A 85 -4.40 -12.90 -11.11
N GLY A 86 -5.19 -13.58 -11.95
CA GLY A 86 -6.37 -14.33 -11.53
C GLY A 86 -6.09 -15.83 -11.45
N LYS A 87 -5.19 -16.27 -10.57
CA LYS A 87 -4.91 -17.69 -10.36
C LYS A 87 -5.82 -18.28 -9.27
N ALA A 88 -5.92 -19.61 -9.22
CA ALA A 88 -6.57 -20.29 -8.11
C ALA A 88 -5.73 -20.10 -6.84
N TYR A 89 -6.14 -19.16 -5.99
CA TYR A 89 -5.52 -18.94 -4.69
C TYR A 89 -6.11 -19.87 -3.64
N ALA A 90 -5.27 -20.36 -2.73
CA ALA A 90 -5.73 -21.14 -1.57
C ALA A 90 -6.64 -20.32 -0.64
N ASN A 91 -6.40 -19.00 -0.57
CA ASN A 91 -7.17 -18.04 0.22
C ASN A 91 -7.45 -16.79 -0.61
N LYS A 92 -8.54 -16.06 -0.35
CA LYS A 92 -8.73 -14.76 -1.00
C LYS A 92 -7.68 -13.76 -0.52
N VAL A 93 -7.32 -12.84 -1.40
CA VAL A 93 -6.45 -11.69 -1.11
C VAL A 93 -7.29 -10.52 -0.62
N VAL A 94 -6.97 -9.99 0.55
CA VAL A 94 -7.55 -8.74 1.05
C VAL A 94 -6.68 -7.58 0.59
N ILE A 95 -7.22 -6.77 -0.32
CA ILE A 95 -6.59 -5.55 -0.80
C ILE A 95 -7.08 -4.42 0.09
N LEU A 96 -6.15 -3.66 0.64
CA LEU A 96 -6.45 -2.58 1.56
C LEU A 96 -5.94 -1.26 0.98
N ASN A 97 -6.80 -0.26 0.84
CA ASN A 97 -6.40 1.05 0.34
C ASN A 97 -7.15 2.22 0.99
N ASN A 98 -6.56 3.40 0.88
CA ASN A 98 -7.20 4.65 1.25
C ASN A 98 -8.00 5.24 0.09
N GLU A 99 -9.03 6.02 0.41
CA GLU A 99 -9.72 6.85 -0.59
C GLU A 99 -8.75 7.84 -1.26
N LEU A 100 -7.93 8.53 -0.46
CA LEU A 100 -6.95 9.52 -0.90
C LEU A 100 -5.52 9.11 -0.51
N ASP A 101 -5.01 8.03 -1.11
CA ASP A 101 -3.59 7.65 -0.99
C ASP A 101 -2.74 8.43 -2.00
N PRO A 102 -1.78 9.27 -1.56
CA PRO A 102 -0.94 10.06 -2.46
C PRO A 102 0.17 9.24 -3.14
N VAL A 103 0.48 8.03 -2.65
CA VAL A 103 1.55 7.17 -3.17
C VAL A 103 0.97 6.02 -3.99
N CYS A 104 -0.08 5.37 -3.49
CA CYS A 104 -0.77 4.24 -4.13
C CYS A 104 -2.27 4.54 -4.31
N PRO A 105 -2.66 5.38 -5.30
CA PRO A 105 -4.03 5.86 -5.43
C PRO A 105 -5.07 4.73 -5.52
N LEU A 106 -6.31 5.01 -5.05
CA LEU A 106 -7.39 4.02 -5.01
C LEU A 106 -7.65 3.32 -6.35
N HIS A 107 -7.52 4.03 -7.48
CA HIS A 107 -7.71 3.44 -8.79
C HIS A 107 -6.71 2.31 -9.10
N SER A 108 -5.49 2.38 -8.56
CA SER A 108 -4.49 1.32 -8.69
C SER A 108 -4.91 0.08 -7.90
N ALA A 109 -5.43 0.27 -6.68
CA ALA A 109 -5.97 -0.83 -5.88
C ALA A 109 -7.22 -1.46 -6.54
N GLN A 110 -8.09 -0.65 -7.13
CA GLN A 110 -9.22 -1.12 -7.94
C GLN A 110 -8.74 -1.92 -9.17
N HIS A 111 -7.69 -1.47 -9.84
CA HIS A 111 -7.11 -2.21 -10.96
C HIS A 111 -6.56 -3.58 -10.52
N VAL A 112 -5.85 -3.67 -9.40
CA VAL A 112 -5.41 -4.95 -8.82
C VAL A 112 -6.60 -5.84 -8.46
N ARG A 113 -7.64 -5.24 -7.88
CA ARG A 113 -8.90 -5.92 -7.53
C ARG A 113 -9.57 -6.53 -8.76
N ASP A 114 -9.57 -5.83 -9.89
CA ASP A 114 -10.11 -6.29 -11.17
C ASP A 114 -9.25 -7.41 -11.78
N LEU A 115 -7.91 -7.24 -11.77
CA LEU A 115 -6.96 -8.22 -12.28
C LEU A 115 -7.06 -9.58 -11.55
N MET A 116 -7.29 -9.56 -10.24
CA MET A 116 -7.46 -10.78 -9.44
C MET A 116 -8.88 -11.37 -9.52
N GLY A 117 -9.89 -10.50 -9.71
CA GLY A 117 -11.29 -10.89 -9.84
C GLY A 117 -12.02 -11.15 -8.51
N PRO A 118 -13.36 -10.98 -8.47
CA PRO A 118 -14.18 -11.01 -7.25
C PRO A 118 -14.21 -12.34 -6.51
N MET A 119 -13.88 -13.41 -7.21
CA MET A 119 -13.78 -14.74 -6.61
C MET A 119 -12.53 -14.89 -5.73
N HIS A 120 -11.50 -14.10 -5.99
CA HIS A 120 -10.17 -14.29 -5.42
C HIS A 120 -9.66 -13.11 -4.60
N SER A 121 -10.31 -11.96 -4.69
CA SER A 121 -9.92 -10.78 -3.92
C SER A 121 -11.13 -10.00 -3.42
N VAL A 122 -10.88 -9.22 -2.38
CA VAL A 122 -11.81 -8.23 -1.83
C VAL A 122 -11.05 -6.94 -1.60
N LEU A 123 -11.67 -5.80 -1.92
CA LEU A 123 -11.12 -4.47 -1.68
C LEU A 123 -11.79 -3.86 -0.44
N ILE A 124 -10.98 -3.47 0.53
CA ILE A 124 -11.41 -2.66 1.67
C ILE A 124 -10.86 -1.25 1.48
N THR A 125 -11.75 -0.29 1.34
CA THR A 125 -11.39 1.13 1.21
C THR A 125 -11.63 1.83 2.54
N ARG A 126 -10.63 2.55 3.04
CA ARG A 126 -10.80 3.44 4.19
C ARG A 126 -10.85 4.90 3.74
N ASP A 127 -11.91 5.60 4.14
CA ASP A 127 -12.14 7.01 3.85
C ASP A 127 -10.98 7.90 4.29
N GLY A 128 -10.86 9.08 3.69
CA GLY A 128 -9.82 10.03 4.05
C GLY A 128 -8.47 9.73 3.41
N TYR A 129 -7.39 10.28 3.97
CA TYR A 129 -6.10 10.44 3.31
C TYR A 129 -4.94 9.70 4.00
N GLY A 130 -3.78 9.71 3.36
CA GLY A 130 -2.52 9.17 3.87
C GLY A 130 -2.09 7.90 3.14
N HIS A 131 -0.92 7.38 3.52
CA HIS A 131 -0.34 6.20 2.88
C HIS A 131 -0.40 4.99 3.82
N GLY A 132 -0.99 3.89 3.35
CA GLY A 132 -1.18 2.66 4.12
C GLY A 132 -2.38 2.72 5.07
N ALA A 133 -3.52 2.18 4.64
CA ALA A 133 -4.81 2.36 5.34
C ALA A 133 -4.87 1.85 6.77
N ALA A 134 -4.07 0.82 7.09
CA ALA A 134 -4.01 0.25 8.43
C ALA A 134 -3.44 1.21 9.49
N VAL A 135 -2.63 2.21 9.07
CA VAL A 135 -1.83 3.05 9.96
C VAL A 135 -2.03 4.54 9.75
N SER A 136 -2.52 4.97 8.58
CA SER A 136 -2.54 6.39 8.24
C SER A 136 -3.56 7.23 9.01
N GLN A 137 -4.72 6.66 9.38
CA GLN A 137 -5.73 7.33 10.23
C GLN A 137 -6.51 6.30 11.06
N PRO A 138 -7.02 6.67 12.25
CA PRO A 138 -7.81 5.77 13.08
C PRO A 138 -9.14 5.39 12.41
N SER A 139 -9.45 4.11 12.43
CA SER A 139 -10.71 3.54 11.96
C SER A 139 -11.02 2.24 12.71
N ALA A 140 -11.94 2.28 13.66
CA ALA A 140 -12.36 1.11 14.43
C ALA A 140 -12.99 0.04 13.52
N CYS A 141 -13.69 0.48 12.46
CA CYS A 141 -14.21 -0.38 11.40
C CYS A 141 -13.09 -1.20 10.74
N LEU A 142 -12.03 -0.53 10.29
CA LEU A 142 -10.93 -1.18 9.59
C LEU A 142 -10.12 -2.09 10.51
N GLN A 143 -9.83 -1.60 11.73
CA GLN A 143 -9.10 -2.37 12.74
C GLN A 143 -9.80 -3.67 13.09
N ARG A 144 -11.15 -3.65 13.20
CA ARG A 144 -11.91 -4.87 13.46
C ARG A 144 -11.77 -5.89 12.32
N ILE A 145 -11.83 -5.45 11.07
CA ILE A 145 -11.63 -6.35 9.93
C ILE A 145 -10.21 -6.94 9.93
N LEU A 146 -9.19 -6.14 10.23
CA LEU A 146 -7.81 -6.64 10.31
C LEU A 146 -7.63 -7.65 11.45
N VAL A 147 -8.22 -7.39 12.63
CA VAL A 147 -8.21 -8.34 13.75
C VAL A 147 -8.90 -9.65 13.37
N ASP A 148 -10.07 -9.59 12.74
CA ASP A 148 -10.80 -10.78 12.29
C ASP A 148 -10.01 -11.55 11.21
N LEU A 149 -9.33 -10.85 10.30
CA LEU A 149 -8.49 -11.45 9.26
C LEU A 149 -7.31 -12.19 9.89
N TYR A 150 -6.55 -11.54 10.76
CA TYR A 150 -5.34 -12.14 11.34
C TYR A 150 -5.62 -13.18 12.41
N SER A 151 -6.73 -13.04 13.14
CA SER A 151 -7.08 -13.99 14.23
C SER A 151 -7.82 -15.22 13.71
N ASN A 152 -8.73 -15.01 12.75
CA ASN A 152 -9.68 -16.05 12.35
C ASN A 152 -9.61 -16.39 10.85
N GLY A 153 -8.80 -15.68 10.05
CA GLY A 153 -8.82 -15.79 8.60
C GLY A 153 -10.11 -15.24 7.97
N SER A 154 -10.87 -14.43 8.72
CA SER A 154 -12.20 -13.94 8.32
C SER A 154 -12.13 -12.53 7.74
N TYR A 155 -12.86 -12.28 6.66
CA TYR A 155 -12.90 -10.99 5.97
C TYR A 155 -14.27 -10.77 5.30
N PRO A 156 -14.62 -9.53 4.92
CA PRO A 156 -15.86 -9.25 4.21
C PRO A 156 -16.02 -10.09 2.94
N ILE A 157 -17.25 -10.55 2.67
CA ILE A 157 -17.56 -11.38 1.48
C ILE A 157 -17.41 -10.56 0.20
N ASN A 158 -17.81 -9.30 0.25
CA ASN A 158 -17.77 -8.32 -0.83
C ASN A 158 -16.89 -7.14 -0.43
N ASP A 159 -16.55 -6.31 -1.41
CA ASP A 159 -15.80 -5.08 -1.17
C ASP A 159 -16.49 -4.23 -0.10
N ALA A 160 -15.69 -3.63 0.77
CA ALA A 160 -16.16 -2.93 1.97
C ALA A 160 -15.56 -1.53 2.05
N ARG A 161 -16.27 -0.63 2.73
CA ARG A 161 -15.83 0.74 2.96
C ARG A 161 -15.91 1.08 4.45
N CYS A 162 -14.83 1.61 5.00
CA CYS A 162 -14.73 2.01 6.39
C CYS A 162 -14.51 3.52 6.49
N GLY A 163 -15.27 4.19 7.35
CA GLY A 163 -15.02 5.59 7.72
C GLY A 163 -13.79 5.74 8.62
N VAL A 164 -13.34 6.98 8.79
CA VAL A 164 -12.40 7.35 9.85
C VAL A 164 -13.15 7.70 11.13
N ASP A 165 -12.56 7.39 12.28
CA ASP A 165 -13.17 7.71 13.57
C ASP A 165 -13.09 9.22 13.88
N HIS A 166 -12.01 9.86 13.42
CA HIS A 166 -11.70 11.26 13.65
C HIS A 166 -10.98 11.89 12.45
N GLY A 167 -11.29 13.15 12.20
CA GLY A 167 -10.54 14.02 11.28
C GLY A 167 -9.22 14.52 11.88
N PRO A 168 -8.33 15.11 11.05
CA PRO A 168 -7.00 15.60 11.45
C PRO A 168 -7.00 16.58 12.63
N PHE A 169 -8.09 17.33 12.78
CA PHE A 169 -8.18 18.46 13.71
C PHE A 169 -9.36 18.30 14.67
N ASP A 170 -9.92 17.10 14.77
CA ASP A 170 -10.98 16.84 15.72
C ASP A 170 -10.40 16.92 17.13
N ALA A 171 -11.09 17.66 18.01
CA ALA A 171 -10.75 17.66 19.42
C ALA A 171 -10.89 16.24 19.97
N PRO A 172 -10.06 15.82 20.96
CA PRO A 172 -10.24 14.54 21.62
C PRO A 172 -11.67 14.43 22.13
N THR A 173 -12.47 13.54 21.56
CA THR A 173 -13.79 13.23 22.11
C THR A 173 -13.55 12.46 23.41
N LEU A 174 -13.52 13.16 24.53
CA LEU A 174 -13.72 12.52 25.82
C LEU A 174 -15.06 11.78 25.73
N PRO A 175 -15.11 10.47 26.01
CA PRO A 175 -16.37 9.76 26.07
C PRO A 175 -17.31 10.52 27.02
N THR A 176 -18.52 10.88 26.57
CA THR A 176 -19.49 11.59 27.42
C THR A 176 -19.76 10.82 28.71
N THR A 177 -19.65 9.50 28.67
CA THR A 177 -19.69 8.61 29.84
C THR A 177 -18.54 8.83 30.82
N LEU A 178 -17.32 9.11 30.33
CA LEU A 178 -16.18 9.45 31.17
C LEU A 178 -16.37 10.84 31.78
N LEU A 179 -16.83 11.81 30.98
CA LEU A 179 -17.11 13.15 31.48
C LEU A 179 -18.21 13.13 32.56
N ASP A 180 -19.29 12.39 32.32
CA ASP A 180 -20.37 12.16 33.28
C ASP A 180 -19.88 11.45 34.55
N ALA A 181 -19.01 10.44 34.42
CA ALA A 181 -18.40 9.76 35.57
C ALA A 181 -17.52 10.71 36.38
N MET A 182 -16.72 11.55 35.72
CA MET A 182 -15.88 12.58 36.38
C MET A 182 -16.75 13.62 37.09
N THR A 183 -17.84 14.08 36.45
CA THR A 183 -18.79 15.03 37.06
C THR A 183 -19.54 14.40 38.24
N ARG A 184 -19.98 13.15 38.14
CA ARG A 184 -20.59 12.41 39.26
C ARG A 184 -19.63 12.24 40.42
N LEU A 185 -18.38 11.85 40.16
CA LEU A 185 -17.35 11.72 41.18
C LEU A 185 -17.07 13.07 41.87
N ALA A 186 -16.96 14.15 41.10
CA ALA A 186 -16.73 15.49 41.63
C ALA A 186 -17.89 16.03 42.48
N THR A 187 -19.11 15.53 42.26
CA THR A 187 -20.32 15.95 42.99
C THR A 187 -20.74 14.99 44.11
N MET A 188 -20.06 13.85 44.24
CA MET A 188 -20.26 12.94 45.37
C MET A 188 -19.82 13.60 46.68
N ARG A 189 -20.79 14.11 47.46
CA ARG A 189 -20.54 14.48 48.86
C ARG A 189 -20.24 13.22 49.65
N ILE A 190 -19.03 13.14 50.19
CA ILE A 190 -18.67 12.16 51.21
C ILE A 190 -19.53 12.46 52.44
N LYS A 191 -20.54 11.61 52.70
CA LYS A 191 -21.23 11.63 53.99
C LYS A 191 -20.24 11.09 55.03
N LYS A 192 -19.83 11.96 55.96
CA LYS A 192 -19.18 11.54 57.21
C LYS A 192 -20.17 10.80 58.09
#